data_AF-A0A524G0D9-F1
#
_entry.id   AF-A0A524G0D9-F1
#
_cell.length_a   1.000
_cell.length_b   1.000
_cell.length_c   1.000
_cell.angle_alpha   90.00
_cell.angle_beta   90.00
_cell.angle_gamma   90.00
#
_symmetry.space_group_name_H-M   'P 1'
#
loop_
_entity.id
_entity.type
_entity.pdbx_description
1 polymer ?
#
loop_
_entity_poly.entity_id
_entity_poly.type
_entity_poly.pdbx_seq_one_letter_code
_entity_poly.pdbx_strand_id
1 'polypeptide(L)'
;MMCETSSWNWAYIDSIMTCGTWSFDVNYMGTDGFNVWLMSNELVASDYYNPREGYFIQISMYTSSIQLMRDLNRQQIVLGKFTPLGGLDGWWSISVTRSSNGEFEVYVNNVLVIQAQDTTFDDSSWFAFETYNTHSIDNILFVESSVEVDSEALPDVLTVVATDSLYVVPGDYLQCQLSWLNIDPGTAENVQVYLIFSEYLEFVSSSIPVTIDGDSFVFEIGSIQGFSIEDIEITFFMANLLAPSGTEFWMNATLSYTDTWAIYTFEAKDSQMVTVVTEIPENDVHKSSWWKKEFSYVLNGKSATYDRAYLESLVTMISYSSELFTDVTSLESALSILLVDTISGHLGKAMGEVYGVWLNLANDALTADTEIDLTDLTTAGTVGEALIECEAILLDPSSSDDDLKNVEKICSEINAEKY
;
A
#
# COMPACT_ATOMS: atom_id res chain seq x y z
N MET A 1 -26.21 24.55 -44.05
CA MET A 1 -27.27 24.48 -43.04
C MET A 1 -26.66 23.71 -41.88
N MET A 2 -25.99 24.43 -40.97
CA MET A 2 -25.35 23.83 -39.79
C MET A 2 -26.45 23.59 -38.76
N CYS A 3 -26.65 22.33 -38.38
CA CYS A 3 -27.57 21.94 -37.33
C CYS A 3 -26.81 22.07 -36.01
N GLU A 4 -26.71 23.29 -35.49
CA GLU A 4 -26.33 23.51 -34.09
C GLU A 4 -27.57 23.24 -33.24
N THR A 5 -27.54 22.18 -32.44
CA THR A 5 -28.37 22.09 -31.24
C THR A 5 -27.50 21.55 -30.12
N SER A 6 -26.71 22.43 -29.52
CA SER A 6 -26.20 22.28 -28.15
C SER A 6 -27.41 22.32 -27.21
N SER A 7 -28.11 21.20 -27.07
CA SER A 7 -29.24 21.09 -26.16
C SER A 7 -28.72 20.68 -24.79
N TRP A 8 -28.99 21.51 -23.78
CA TRP A 8 -28.90 21.09 -22.40
C TRP A 8 -29.90 19.97 -22.14
N ASN A 9 -29.45 18.90 -21.48
CA ASN A 9 -30.31 17.89 -20.92
C ASN A 9 -30.59 18.25 -19.47
N TRP A 10 -31.84 18.11 -19.07
CA TRP A 10 -32.28 18.41 -17.72
C TRP A 10 -33.24 17.34 -17.22
N ALA A 11 -33.22 17.09 -15.92
CA ALA A 11 -34.25 16.37 -15.22
C ALA A 11 -34.40 16.96 -13.81
N TYR A 12 -35.59 16.82 -13.24
CA TYR A 12 -35.88 17.27 -11.88
C TYR A 12 -36.85 16.32 -11.19
N ILE A 13 -36.87 16.40 -9.87
CA ILE A 13 -37.91 15.85 -9.01
C ILE A 13 -38.37 16.93 -8.03
N ASP A 14 -39.63 16.86 -7.62
CA ASP A 14 -40.11 17.69 -6.51
C ASP A 14 -39.37 17.27 -5.24
N SER A 15 -38.77 18.22 -4.53
CA SER A 15 -38.03 17.98 -3.30
C SER A 15 -38.22 19.13 -2.34
N ILE A 16 -38.81 18.83 -1.19
CA ILE A 16 -39.00 19.76 -0.07
C ILE A 16 -37.82 19.73 0.90
N MET A 17 -36.75 19.04 0.54
CA MET A 17 -35.59 18.82 1.41
C MET A 17 -34.80 20.12 1.57
N THR A 18 -34.65 20.56 2.81
CA THR A 18 -33.93 21.80 3.15
C THR A 18 -32.67 21.54 3.97
N CYS A 19 -32.51 20.35 4.50
CA CYS A 19 -31.35 19.87 5.24
C CYS A 19 -31.23 18.34 5.05
N GLY A 20 -30.08 17.78 5.42
CA GLY A 20 -29.72 16.38 5.22
C GLY A 20 -28.64 16.20 4.13
N THR A 21 -28.57 15.02 3.53
CA THR A 21 -27.50 14.67 2.57
C THR A 21 -28.04 14.35 1.19
N TRP A 22 -27.39 14.92 0.17
CA TRP A 22 -27.54 14.60 -1.25
C TRP A 22 -26.28 13.88 -1.73
N SER A 23 -26.41 12.65 -2.22
CA SER A 23 -25.28 11.88 -2.77
C SER A 23 -25.56 11.48 -4.22
N PHE A 24 -24.56 11.60 -5.09
CA PHE A 24 -24.69 11.27 -6.51
C PHE A 24 -23.31 11.09 -7.17
N ASP A 25 -23.25 10.27 -8.21
CA ASP A 25 -22.05 10.07 -9.01
C ASP A 25 -22.16 10.84 -10.33
N VAL A 26 -21.11 11.58 -10.72
CA VAL A 26 -21.05 12.31 -11.99
C VAL A 26 -19.90 11.80 -12.83
N ASN A 27 -20.20 11.38 -14.06
CA ASN A 27 -19.18 11.17 -15.09
C ASN A 27 -19.00 12.47 -15.89
N TYR A 28 -17.92 13.19 -15.64
CA TYR A 28 -17.64 14.46 -16.31
C TYR A 28 -16.71 14.26 -17.51
N MET A 29 -17.09 14.80 -18.68
CA MET A 29 -16.38 14.67 -19.94
C MET A 29 -16.06 16.05 -20.56
N GLY A 30 -15.19 16.78 -19.88
CA GLY A 30 -14.23 17.78 -20.39
C GLY A 30 -14.61 18.96 -21.28
N THR A 31 -15.87 19.19 -21.65
CA THR A 31 -16.17 20.17 -22.73
C THR A 31 -17.16 21.27 -22.38
N ASP A 32 -17.90 21.16 -21.28
CA ASP A 32 -18.88 22.17 -20.85
C ASP A 32 -19.18 22.07 -19.33
N GLY A 33 -20.15 22.83 -18.82
CA GLY A 33 -20.55 22.80 -17.40
C GLY A 33 -21.53 21.68 -17.06
N PHE A 34 -21.45 21.19 -15.82
CA PHE A 34 -22.43 20.27 -15.21
C PHE A 34 -22.93 20.88 -13.89
N ASN A 35 -24.25 21.03 -13.74
CA ASN A 35 -24.85 21.60 -12.54
C ASN A 35 -25.78 20.59 -11.87
N VAL A 36 -25.66 20.42 -10.55
CA VAL A 36 -26.62 19.68 -9.71
C VAL A 36 -27.20 20.62 -8.68
N TRP A 37 -28.47 20.94 -8.84
CA TRP A 37 -29.25 21.79 -7.96
C TRP A 37 -29.81 20.98 -6.80
N LEU A 38 -29.26 21.24 -5.61
CA LEU A 38 -29.59 20.55 -4.36
C LEU A 38 -30.93 21.03 -3.79
N MET A 39 -31.11 22.35 -3.84
CA MET A 39 -32.30 23.08 -3.39
C MET A 39 -32.61 24.16 -4.41
N SER A 40 -33.85 24.23 -4.89
CA SER A 40 -34.30 25.26 -5.82
C SER A 40 -35.76 25.65 -5.60
N ASN A 41 -36.06 26.95 -5.68
CA ASN A 41 -37.40 27.52 -5.46
C ASN A 41 -38.00 28.21 -6.68
N GLU A 42 -37.25 28.35 -7.78
CA GLU A 42 -37.83 28.82 -9.05
C GLU A 42 -37.37 27.97 -10.25
N LEU A 43 -38.27 27.18 -10.83
CA LEU A 43 -38.14 26.64 -12.20
C LEU A 43 -38.82 27.61 -13.18
N VAL A 44 -38.03 28.35 -13.95
CA VAL A 44 -38.61 29.26 -14.96
C VAL A 44 -38.94 28.46 -16.22
N ALA A 45 -40.23 28.31 -16.51
CA ALA A 45 -40.75 27.73 -17.74
C ALA A 45 -40.58 28.65 -18.98
N SER A 46 -39.40 29.24 -19.15
CA SER A 46 -38.95 29.79 -20.44
C SER A 46 -38.13 28.74 -21.18
N ASP A 47 -37.72 29.00 -22.43
CA ASP A 47 -37.09 28.05 -23.38
C ASP A 47 -35.89 27.22 -22.86
N TYR A 48 -35.44 27.48 -21.63
CA TYR A 48 -34.50 26.69 -20.84
C TYR A 48 -35.07 26.57 -19.42
N TYR A 49 -35.51 25.36 -19.02
CA TYR A 49 -35.93 25.03 -17.66
C TYR A 49 -34.71 24.99 -16.73
N ASN A 50 -34.17 26.17 -16.41
CA ASN A 50 -33.02 26.29 -15.51
C ASN A 50 -33.50 26.89 -14.17
N PRO A 51 -33.25 26.22 -13.03
CA PRO A 51 -33.35 26.83 -11.73
C PRO A 51 -32.69 28.22 -11.66
N ARG A 52 -33.31 29.17 -10.99
CA ARG A 52 -32.75 30.54 -10.87
C ARG A 52 -32.41 30.99 -9.46
N GLU A 53 -32.89 30.25 -8.48
CA GLU A 53 -32.66 30.55 -7.07
C GLU A 53 -32.46 29.24 -6.34
N GLY A 54 -31.33 29.09 -5.66
CA GLY A 54 -31.00 27.86 -4.98
C GLY A 54 -29.52 27.65 -4.68
N TYR A 55 -29.21 26.47 -4.16
CA TYR A 55 -27.85 25.97 -3.98
C TYR A 55 -27.57 24.84 -4.97
N PHE A 56 -26.36 24.82 -5.51
CA PHE A 56 -25.97 23.82 -6.50
C PHE A 56 -24.48 23.50 -6.46
N ILE A 57 -24.15 22.29 -6.89
CA ILE A 57 -22.79 21.89 -7.24
C ILE A 57 -22.57 22.18 -8.73
N GLN A 58 -21.50 22.91 -9.03
CA GLN A 58 -21.04 23.12 -10.40
C GLN A 58 -19.71 22.41 -10.63
N ILE A 59 -19.65 21.59 -11.67
CA ILE A 59 -18.41 21.06 -12.23
C ILE A 59 -18.10 21.84 -13.51
N SER A 60 -17.01 22.59 -13.50
CA SER A 60 -16.70 23.56 -14.56
C SER A 60 -15.28 23.38 -15.07
N MET A 61 -15.15 23.10 -16.37
CA MET A 61 -13.86 23.10 -17.07
C MET A 61 -13.18 24.47 -17.04
N TYR A 62 -13.94 25.56 -17.11
CA TYR A 62 -13.40 26.92 -17.19
C TYR A 62 -12.58 27.28 -15.96
N THR A 63 -12.99 26.76 -14.80
CA THR A 63 -12.29 26.94 -13.53
C THR A 63 -11.55 25.68 -13.08
N SER A 64 -11.64 24.60 -13.86
CA SER A 64 -11.13 23.24 -13.60
C SER A 64 -11.43 22.78 -12.17
N SER A 65 -12.67 22.95 -11.72
CA SER A 65 -13.05 22.73 -10.32
C SER A 65 -14.47 22.23 -10.12
N ILE A 66 -14.69 21.62 -8.95
CA ILE A 66 -16.00 21.37 -8.35
C ILE A 66 -16.29 22.52 -7.37
N GLN A 67 -17.47 23.13 -7.45
CA GLN A 67 -17.83 24.32 -6.66
C GLN A 67 -19.18 24.13 -6.00
N LEU A 68 -19.27 24.50 -4.72
CA LEU A 68 -20.55 24.76 -4.07
C LEU A 68 -20.93 26.22 -4.34
N MET A 69 -22.10 26.44 -4.90
CA MET A 69 -22.56 27.76 -5.33
C MET A 69 -23.97 28.05 -4.82
N ARG A 70 -24.26 29.34 -4.67
CA ARG A 70 -25.59 29.90 -4.46
C ARG A 70 -25.94 30.78 -5.65
N ASP A 71 -27.13 30.62 -6.22
CA ASP A 71 -27.73 31.61 -7.13
C ASP A 71 -28.88 32.33 -6.42
N LEU A 72 -28.86 33.65 -6.43
CA LEU A 72 -29.94 34.50 -5.96
C LEU A 72 -30.12 35.64 -6.96
N ASN A 73 -31.29 35.76 -7.59
CA ASN A 73 -31.55 36.79 -8.60
C ASN A 73 -30.52 36.83 -9.74
N ARG A 74 -30.06 35.66 -10.22
CA ARG A 74 -29.02 35.51 -11.26
C ARG A 74 -27.62 35.98 -10.85
N GLN A 75 -27.39 36.12 -9.55
CA GLN A 75 -26.07 36.37 -9.00
C GLN A 75 -25.53 35.08 -8.40
N GLN A 76 -24.62 34.45 -9.13
CA GLN A 76 -23.93 33.26 -8.68
C GLN A 76 -22.78 33.63 -7.76
N ILE A 77 -22.77 33.04 -6.58
CA ILE A 77 -21.75 33.26 -5.53
C ILE A 77 -21.17 31.90 -5.18
N VAL A 78 -19.84 31.78 -5.32
CA VAL A 78 -19.10 30.58 -4.90
C VAL A 78 -18.99 30.58 -3.39
N LEU A 79 -19.54 29.56 -2.75
CA LEU A 79 -19.44 29.34 -1.30
C LEU A 79 -18.16 28.55 -0.96
N GLY A 80 -17.74 27.65 -1.85
CA GLY A 80 -16.46 26.96 -1.74
C GLY A 80 -16.06 26.25 -3.04
N LYS A 81 -14.78 25.91 -3.15
CA LYS A 81 -14.16 25.41 -4.40
C LYS A 81 -13.12 24.33 -4.11
N PHE A 82 -13.18 23.24 -4.86
CA PHE A 82 -12.19 22.16 -4.89
C PHE A 82 -11.60 22.00 -6.30
N THR A 83 -10.28 21.88 -6.42
CA THR A 83 -9.55 21.75 -7.70
C THR A 83 -8.71 20.48 -7.67
N PRO A 84 -9.12 19.38 -8.33
CA PRO A 84 -8.38 18.12 -8.29
C PRO A 84 -7.05 18.18 -9.06
N LEU A 85 -6.05 17.45 -8.55
CA LEU A 85 -4.78 17.23 -9.24
C LEU A 85 -5.00 16.14 -10.31
N GLY A 86 -4.98 16.52 -11.58
CA GLY A 86 -5.19 15.58 -12.70
C GLY A 86 -6.34 15.92 -13.64
N GLY A 87 -7.11 16.98 -13.35
CA GLY A 87 -8.26 17.38 -14.16
C GLY A 87 -9.58 16.82 -13.64
N LEU A 88 -10.66 17.07 -14.39
CA LEU A 88 -12.03 16.72 -14.01
C LEU A 88 -12.60 15.53 -14.78
N ASP A 89 -11.86 14.96 -15.74
CA ASP A 89 -12.41 13.91 -16.59
C ASP A 89 -12.58 12.59 -15.83
N GLY A 90 -13.76 11.99 -15.93
CA GLY A 90 -14.09 10.70 -15.32
C GLY A 90 -15.21 10.76 -14.28
N TRP A 91 -15.33 9.67 -13.52
CA TRP A 91 -16.35 9.50 -12.48
C TRP A 91 -15.92 10.16 -11.16
N TRP A 92 -16.85 10.88 -10.56
CA TRP A 92 -16.72 11.53 -9.26
C TRP A 92 -17.92 11.18 -8.39
N SER A 93 -17.67 10.63 -7.22
CA SER A 93 -18.71 10.47 -6.19
C SER A 93 -18.79 11.74 -5.36
N ILE A 94 -19.95 12.38 -5.32
CA ILE A 94 -20.15 13.67 -4.65
C ILE A 94 -21.28 13.54 -3.64
N SER A 95 -20.98 13.89 -2.40
CA SER A 95 -21.97 14.01 -1.32
C SER A 95 -21.98 15.44 -0.78
N VAL A 96 -23.16 16.01 -0.58
CA VAL A 96 -23.35 17.32 0.04
C VAL A 96 -24.25 17.16 1.24
N THR A 97 -23.74 17.49 2.42
CA THR A 97 -24.51 17.53 3.66
C THR A 97 -24.82 18.97 4.00
N ARG A 98 -26.08 19.26 4.37
CA ARG A 98 -26.48 20.55 4.91
C ARG A 98 -27.18 20.39 6.26
N SER A 99 -26.68 21.05 7.29
CA SER A 99 -27.32 21.07 8.61
C SER A 99 -28.46 22.11 8.67
N SER A 100 -29.30 22.03 9.70
CA SER A 100 -30.40 22.99 9.92
C SER A 100 -29.92 24.41 10.25
N ASN A 101 -28.65 24.59 10.63
CA ASN A 101 -28.06 25.92 10.87
C ASN A 101 -27.45 26.54 9.60
N GLY A 102 -27.52 25.83 8.46
CA GLY A 102 -26.97 26.27 7.17
C GLY A 102 -25.52 25.91 6.93
N GLU A 103 -24.87 25.12 7.78
CA GLU A 103 -23.55 24.54 7.51
C GLU A 103 -23.63 23.54 6.36
N PHE A 104 -22.69 23.64 5.42
CA PHE A 104 -22.51 22.76 4.28
C PHE A 104 -21.17 22.05 4.38
N GLU A 105 -21.18 20.76 4.06
CA GLU A 105 -20.00 19.92 3.90
C GLU A 105 -20.11 19.20 2.55
N VAL A 106 -19.09 19.34 1.69
CA VAL A 106 -19.04 18.66 0.40
C VAL A 106 -17.88 17.67 0.41
N TYR A 107 -18.22 16.42 0.11
CA TYR A 107 -17.30 15.32 0.00
C TYR A 107 -17.16 14.95 -1.47
N VAL A 108 -15.93 14.72 -1.92
CA VAL A 108 -15.62 14.21 -3.25
C VAL A 108 -14.79 12.95 -3.08
N ASN A 109 -15.27 11.82 -3.60
CA ASN A 109 -14.71 10.49 -3.39
C ASN A 109 -14.46 10.21 -1.89
N ASN A 110 -15.47 10.49 -1.06
CA ASN A 110 -15.47 10.34 0.40
C ASN A 110 -14.47 11.21 1.17
N VAL A 111 -13.82 12.18 0.51
CA VAL A 111 -12.93 13.15 1.16
C VAL A 111 -13.64 14.48 1.30
N LEU A 112 -13.67 15.04 2.51
CA LEU A 112 -14.19 16.38 2.76
C LEU A 112 -13.32 17.43 2.06
N VAL A 113 -13.89 18.18 1.11
CA VAL A 113 -13.15 19.15 0.29
C VAL A 113 -13.68 20.58 0.35
N ILE A 114 -14.95 20.78 0.76
CA ILE A 114 -15.53 22.10 0.95
C ILE A 114 -16.31 22.12 2.26
N GLN A 115 -16.06 23.13 3.08
CA GLN A 115 -16.92 23.51 4.20
C GLN A 115 -17.37 24.96 4.03
N ALA A 116 -18.66 25.23 4.20
CA ALA A 116 -19.24 26.57 4.09
C ALA A 116 -20.43 26.72 5.04
N GLN A 117 -20.92 27.94 5.23
CA GLN A 117 -22.16 28.19 5.97
C GLN A 117 -22.99 29.25 5.24
N ASP A 118 -24.23 28.92 4.87
CA ASP A 118 -25.16 29.85 4.21
C ASP A 118 -26.63 29.50 4.53
N THR A 119 -27.38 30.53 4.94
CA THR A 119 -28.78 30.44 5.37
C THR A 119 -29.73 31.19 4.46
N THR A 120 -29.31 31.57 3.25
CA THR A 120 -30.11 32.38 2.31
C THR A 120 -31.41 31.70 1.90
N PHE A 121 -31.35 30.39 1.63
CA PHE A 121 -32.52 29.57 1.35
C PHE A 121 -32.76 28.61 2.52
N ASP A 122 -34.01 28.58 2.99
CA ASP A 122 -34.52 27.69 4.04
C ASP A 122 -35.72 26.85 3.58
N ASP A 123 -36.10 26.99 2.31
CA ASP A 123 -37.09 26.20 1.59
C ASP A 123 -36.50 25.60 0.30
N SER A 124 -37.13 24.55 -0.20
CA SER A 124 -36.84 23.93 -1.49
C SER A 124 -38.14 23.47 -2.13
N SER A 125 -38.22 23.59 -3.45
CA SER A 125 -39.28 23.01 -4.27
C SER A 125 -38.76 21.87 -5.14
N TRP A 126 -37.47 21.89 -5.54
CA TRP A 126 -36.91 20.92 -6.47
C TRP A 126 -35.47 20.53 -6.17
N PHE A 127 -35.17 19.27 -6.50
CA PHE A 127 -33.83 18.83 -6.87
C PHE A 127 -33.77 18.69 -8.39
N ALA A 128 -32.70 19.17 -9.01
CA ALA A 128 -32.55 19.12 -10.46
C ALA A 128 -31.10 18.95 -10.88
N PHE A 129 -30.87 18.49 -12.11
CA PHE A 129 -29.55 18.59 -12.72
C PHE A 129 -29.66 19.10 -14.15
N GLU A 130 -28.56 19.70 -14.61
CA GLU A 130 -28.43 20.31 -15.92
C GLU A 130 -27.06 19.94 -16.49
N THR A 131 -27.05 19.38 -17.69
CA THR A 131 -25.82 18.90 -18.33
C THR A 131 -25.79 19.11 -19.83
N TYR A 132 -24.60 19.33 -20.39
CA TYR A 132 -24.36 19.23 -21.83
C TYR A 132 -24.21 17.79 -22.32
N ASN A 133 -24.24 17.62 -23.64
CA ASN A 133 -24.22 16.34 -24.32
C ASN A 133 -22.87 15.62 -24.18
N THR A 134 -22.63 14.92 -23.06
CA THR A 134 -21.59 13.88 -22.86
C THR A 134 -21.43 13.46 -21.40
N HIS A 135 -21.98 14.21 -20.44
CA HIS A 135 -21.88 13.85 -19.03
C HIS A 135 -23.01 12.91 -18.61
N SER A 136 -22.77 12.15 -17.54
CA SER A 136 -23.77 11.26 -16.94
C SER A 136 -23.86 11.53 -15.45
N ILE A 137 -25.05 11.27 -14.89
CA ILE A 137 -25.28 11.22 -13.44
C ILE A 137 -25.94 9.89 -13.10
N ASP A 138 -25.52 9.28 -11.99
CA ASP A 138 -26.06 8.02 -11.48
C ASP A 138 -26.10 8.04 -9.94
N ASN A 139 -26.68 7.00 -9.35
CA ASN A 139 -26.68 6.75 -7.90
C ASN A 139 -27.19 7.92 -7.04
N ILE A 140 -28.22 8.62 -7.51
CA ILE A 140 -28.81 9.77 -6.81
C ILE A 140 -29.57 9.28 -5.57
N LEU A 141 -29.16 9.76 -4.39
CA LEU A 141 -29.72 9.43 -3.07
C LEU A 141 -30.02 10.70 -2.26
N PHE A 142 -31.13 10.67 -1.50
CA PHE A 142 -31.58 11.74 -0.61
C PHE A 142 -31.84 11.20 0.80
N VAL A 143 -31.34 11.89 1.83
CA VAL A 143 -31.56 11.53 3.23
C VAL A 143 -32.08 12.74 4.01
N GLU A 144 -33.41 12.86 4.18
CA GLU A 144 -34.15 14.05 4.66
C GLU A 144 -33.88 14.50 6.10
N SER A 145 -33.46 13.59 6.97
CA SER A 145 -33.11 13.97 8.32
C SER A 145 -31.83 14.80 8.26
N SER A 146 -31.84 15.99 8.86
CA SER A 146 -30.66 16.40 9.63
C SER A 146 -30.56 15.43 10.80
N VAL A 147 -30.24 14.17 10.49
CA VAL A 147 -29.34 13.44 11.34
C VAL A 147 -28.19 14.46 11.44
N GLU A 148 -27.95 15.02 12.63
CA GLU A 148 -26.54 15.08 13.05
C GLU A 148 -25.97 13.81 12.49
N VAL A 149 -25.14 13.87 11.45
CA VAL A 149 -24.67 12.70 10.72
C VAL A 149 -24.41 11.63 11.78
N ASP A 150 -25.38 10.74 11.98
CA ASP A 150 -25.21 9.57 12.81
C ASP A 150 -24.59 8.73 11.75
N SER A 151 -23.28 8.97 11.69
CA SER A 151 -22.34 8.58 10.68
C SER A 151 -22.95 7.58 9.73
N GLU A 152 -23.09 7.93 8.44
CA GLU A 152 -22.75 6.92 7.44
C GLU A 152 -21.52 6.26 8.00
N ALA A 153 -21.68 4.97 8.39
CA ALA A 153 -20.74 4.21 9.21
C ALA A 153 -19.39 4.88 9.12
N LEU A 154 -18.99 5.63 10.17
CA LEU A 154 -17.70 6.32 10.12
C LEU A 154 -16.75 5.24 9.58
N PRO A 155 -15.89 5.52 8.60
CA PRO A 155 -15.14 4.46 7.95
C PRO A 155 -14.42 3.70 9.05
N ASP A 156 -14.81 2.44 9.21
CA ASP A 156 -14.29 1.55 10.20
C ASP A 156 -12.76 1.67 10.16
N VAL A 157 -12.16 2.14 11.26
CA VAL A 157 -10.80 2.65 11.21
C VAL A 157 -9.87 1.46 11.30
N LEU A 158 -9.38 0.99 10.16
CA LEU A 158 -8.21 0.14 10.09
C LEU A 158 -6.97 1.01 10.24
N THR A 159 -6.13 0.69 11.21
CA THR A 159 -4.80 1.30 11.37
C THR A 159 -3.76 0.20 11.32
N VAL A 160 -2.75 0.37 10.45
CA VAL A 160 -1.56 -0.46 10.40
C VAL A 160 -0.41 0.30 11.04
N VAL A 161 0.17 -0.24 12.11
CA VAL A 161 1.29 0.41 12.81
C VAL A 161 2.42 -0.59 13.01
N ALA A 162 3.62 -0.25 12.55
CA ALA A 162 4.84 -0.91 13.01
C ALA A 162 5.14 -0.46 14.45
N THR A 163 5.21 -1.39 15.40
CA THR A 163 5.24 -1.06 16.84
C THR A 163 6.64 -0.72 17.36
N ASP A 164 7.69 -1.17 16.68
CA ASP A 164 9.07 -1.08 17.19
C ASP A 164 9.92 -0.02 16.45
N SER A 165 10.04 -0.11 15.12
CA SER A 165 10.85 0.80 14.30
C SER A 165 10.34 0.84 12.86
N LEU A 166 10.36 2.03 12.24
CA LEU A 166 10.16 2.20 10.79
C LEU A 166 11.44 1.94 9.99
N TYR A 167 12.53 1.64 10.68
CA TYR A 167 13.84 1.33 10.13
C TYR A 167 14.22 -0.09 10.55
N VAL A 168 14.46 -0.96 9.58
CA VAL A 168 14.83 -2.37 9.80
C VAL A 168 16.11 -2.72 9.06
N VAL A 169 16.92 -3.61 9.64
CA VAL A 169 18.03 -4.28 8.95
C VAL A 169 17.64 -5.73 8.62
N PRO A 170 18.24 -6.35 7.60
CA PRO A 170 18.14 -7.79 7.41
C PRO A 170 18.52 -8.57 8.69
N GLY A 171 17.67 -9.51 9.09
CA GLY A 171 17.79 -10.24 10.35
C GLY A 171 16.93 -9.69 11.50
N ASP A 172 16.33 -8.51 11.35
CA ASP A 172 15.41 -7.98 12.34
C ASP A 172 14.04 -8.68 12.31
N TYR A 173 13.41 -8.69 13.47
CA TYR A 173 11.98 -8.97 13.57
C TYR A 173 11.19 -7.66 13.56
N LEU A 174 10.26 -7.56 12.62
CA LEU A 174 9.33 -6.45 12.56
C LEU A 174 8.02 -6.86 13.24
N GLN A 175 7.67 -6.18 14.33
CA GLN A 175 6.35 -6.29 14.94
C GLN A 175 5.41 -5.25 14.36
N CYS A 176 4.24 -5.72 13.92
CA CYS A 176 3.16 -4.91 13.40
C CYS A 176 1.91 -5.16 14.22
N GLN A 177 1.19 -4.08 14.54
CA GLN A 177 -0.15 -4.12 15.09
C GLN A 177 -1.13 -3.63 14.03
N LEU A 178 -2.12 -4.46 13.73
CA LEU A 178 -3.30 -4.04 12.99
C LEU A 178 -4.39 -3.77 14.02
N SER A 179 -4.82 -2.53 14.13
CA SER A 179 -5.94 -2.16 14.99
C SER A 179 -7.14 -1.86 14.12
N TRP A 180 -8.28 -2.41 14.50
CA TRP A 180 -9.55 -2.06 13.87
C TRP A 180 -10.54 -1.58 14.92
N LEU A 181 -11.12 -0.41 14.69
CA LEU A 181 -12.21 0.14 15.48
C LEU A 181 -13.52 -0.01 14.71
N ASN A 182 -14.42 -0.85 15.21
CA ASN A 182 -15.82 -0.88 14.78
C ASN A 182 -16.53 0.32 15.41
N ILE A 183 -16.78 1.35 14.62
CA ILE A 183 -17.46 2.58 15.07
C ILE A 183 -18.96 2.54 14.84
N ASP A 184 -19.47 1.51 14.19
CA ASP A 184 -20.89 1.28 14.08
C ASP A 184 -21.48 0.73 15.39
N PRO A 185 -22.77 1.03 15.69
CA PRO A 185 -23.49 0.38 16.78
C PRO A 185 -23.80 -1.10 16.52
N GLY A 186 -23.70 -1.55 15.27
CA GLY A 186 -23.98 -2.92 14.84
C GLY A 186 -22.79 -3.85 15.03
N THR A 187 -23.08 -5.15 15.18
CA THR A 187 -22.03 -6.17 15.05
C THR A 187 -21.65 -6.28 13.58
N ALA A 188 -20.36 -6.21 13.30
CA ALA A 188 -19.79 -6.54 12.01
C ALA A 188 -19.46 -8.04 11.96
N GLU A 189 -19.87 -8.70 10.88
CA GLU A 189 -19.69 -10.15 10.71
C GLU A 189 -18.82 -10.44 9.48
N ASN A 190 -18.21 -11.64 9.46
CA ASN A 190 -17.29 -12.09 8.41
C ASN A 190 -16.12 -11.15 8.18
N VAL A 191 -15.59 -10.60 9.27
CA VAL A 191 -14.49 -9.64 9.24
C VAL A 191 -13.22 -10.36 8.83
N GLN A 192 -12.63 -9.90 7.74
CA GLN A 192 -11.38 -10.39 7.19
C GLN A 192 -10.42 -9.23 6.96
N VAL A 193 -9.15 -9.43 7.29
CA VAL A 193 -8.09 -8.49 6.92
C VAL A 193 -7.16 -9.17 5.93
N TYR A 194 -6.99 -8.52 4.78
CA TYR A 194 -6.03 -8.86 3.75
C TYR A 194 -4.80 -7.99 3.92
N LEU A 195 -3.64 -8.61 4.00
CA LEU A 195 -2.38 -7.92 4.16
C LEU A 195 -1.45 -8.38 3.04
N ILE A 196 -0.93 -7.42 2.28
CA ILE A 196 -0.04 -7.67 1.15
C ILE A 196 1.28 -6.97 1.43
N PHE A 197 2.40 -7.69 1.27
CA PHE A 197 3.74 -7.19 1.49
C PHE A 197 4.61 -7.25 0.24
N SER A 198 5.76 -6.58 0.32
CA SER A 198 6.86 -6.74 -0.64
C SER A 198 7.65 -8.03 -0.36
N GLU A 199 8.36 -8.50 -1.37
CA GLU A 199 9.30 -9.65 -1.42
C GLU A 199 10.44 -9.70 -0.38
N TYR A 200 10.46 -8.80 0.60
CA TYR A 200 11.56 -8.64 1.57
C TYR A 200 11.28 -9.23 2.96
N LEU A 201 10.00 -9.47 3.30
CA LEU A 201 9.58 -9.94 4.62
C LEU A 201 9.10 -11.39 4.58
N GLU A 202 9.48 -12.17 5.58
CA GLU A 202 8.96 -13.51 5.83
C GLU A 202 8.01 -13.49 7.02
N PHE A 203 6.89 -14.21 6.92
CA PHE A 203 5.94 -14.33 8.03
C PHE A 203 6.46 -15.28 9.11
N VAL A 204 6.41 -14.84 10.37
CA VAL A 204 6.84 -15.65 11.52
C VAL A 204 5.64 -16.14 12.33
N SER A 205 4.80 -15.20 12.77
CA SER A 205 3.66 -15.52 13.64
C SER A 205 2.62 -14.40 13.66
N SER A 206 1.42 -14.75 14.09
CA SER A 206 0.32 -13.82 14.37
C SER A 206 -0.45 -14.23 15.61
N SER A 207 -1.11 -13.28 16.27
CA SER A 207 -1.95 -13.52 17.45
C SER A 207 -3.22 -14.31 17.12
N ILE A 208 -3.64 -14.32 15.84
CA ILE A 208 -4.79 -15.09 15.34
C ILE A 208 -4.39 -15.94 14.12
N PRO A 209 -5.16 -16.99 13.77
CA PRO A 209 -4.87 -17.82 12.60
C PRO A 209 -4.83 -17.00 11.30
N VAL A 210 -3.88 -17.36 10.41
CA VAL A 210 -3.69 -16.73 9.10
C VAL A 210 -3.73 -17.77 7.99
N THR A 211 -4.31 -17.41 6.85
CA THR A 211 -4.15 -18.15 5.59
C THR A 211 -3.15 -17.41 4.72
N ILE A 212 -2.12 -18.13 4.24
CA ILE A 212 -1.05 -17.57 3.42
C ILE A 212 -1.24 -18.04 1.98
N ASP A 213 -1.31 -17.11 1.03
CA ASP A 213 -1.41 -17.36 -0.40
C ASP A 213 -0.44 -16.45 -1.17
N GLY A 214 0.76 -16.97 -1.45
CA GLY A 214 1.86 -16.17 -1.97
C GLY A 214 2.21 -15.03 -1.02
N ASP A 215 2.19 -13.80 -1.54
CA ASP A 215 2.49 -12.58 -0.77
C ASP A 215 1.28 -12.00 -0.02
N SER A 216 0.14 -12.71 -0.04
CA SER A 216 -1.10 -12.29 0.59
C SER A 216 -1.39 -13.09 1.86
N PHE A 217 -1.69 -12.38 2.93
CA PHE A 217 -2.04 -12.92 4.24
C PHE A 217 -3.48 -12.56 4.57
N VAL A 218 -4.30 -13.57 4.82
CA VAL A 218 -5.72 -13.39 5.13
C VAL A 218 -5.97 -13.79 6.58
N PHE A 219 -6.40 -12.83 7.38
CA PHE A 219 -6.72 -12.99 8.78
C PHE A 219 -8.25 -13.02 8.96
N GLU A 220 -8.77 -14.15 9.43
CA GLU A 220 -10.20 -14.31 9.70
C GLU A 220 -10.51 -13.93 11.16
N ILE A 221 -11.03 -12.72 11.36
CA ILE A 221 -11.34 -12.19 12.70
C ILE A 221 -12.73 -12.67 13.16
N GLY A 222 -13.66 -12.86 12.21
CA GLY A 222 -15.00 -13.37 12.49
C GLY A 222 -15.99 -12.25 12.76
N SER A 223 -16.31 -11.99 14.03
CA SER A 223 -17.35 -11.02 14.40
C SER A 223 -16.84 -10.03 15.44
N ILE A 224 -17.13 -8.74 15.25
CA ILE A 224 -16.67 -7.68 16.13
C ILE A 224 -17.85 -6.82 16.56
N GLN A 225 -17.95 -6.60 17.87
CA GLN A 225 -19.07 -5.88 18.47
C GLN A 225 -19.01 -4.40 18.09
N GLY A 226 -20.17 -3.76 18.03
CA GLY A 226 -20.23 -2.32 17.82
C GLY A 226 -19.49 -1.54 18.91
N PHE A 227 -18.82 -0.46 18.51
CA PHE A 227 -17.98 0.39 19.38
C PHE A 227 -16.84 -0.35 20.09
N SER A 228 -16.28 -1.39 19.48
CA SER A 228 -15.15 -2.14 20.02
C SER A 228 -13.91 -2.03 19.14
N ILE A 229 -12.75 -2.22 19.78
CA ILE A 229 -11.44 -2.27 19.11
C ILE A 229 -10.95 -3.70 19.21
N GLU A 230 -10.42 -4.21 18.11
CA GLU A 230 -9.72 -5.49 18.06
C GLU A 230 -8.34 -5.29 17.44
N ASP A 231 -7.38 -5.99 18.01
CA ASP A 231 -5.96 -5.87 17.69
C ASP A 231 -5.41 -7.21 17.20
N ILE A 232 -4.66 -7.16 16.10
CA ILE A 232 -3.88 -8.29 15.61
C ILE A 232 -2.41 -7.92 15.72
N GLU A 233 -1.66 -8.72 16.49
CA GLU A 233 -0.21 -8.63 16.54
C GLU A 233 0.36 -9.59 15.50
N ILE A 234 1.27 -9.11 14.68
CA ILE A 234 1.94 -9.88 13.63
C ILE A 234 3.43 -9.65 13.73
N THR A 235 4.19 -10.74 13.62
CA THR A 235 5.65 -10.71 13.59
C THR A 235 6.13 -11.17 12.23
N PHE A 236 6.95 -10.34 11.60
CA PHE A 236 7.68 -10.63 10.38
C PHE A 236 9.16 -10.71 10.67
N PHE A 237 9.90 -11.34 9.77
CA PHE A 237 11.34 -11.41 9.76
C PHE A 237 11.86 -10.77 8.47
N MET A 238 12.73 -9.77 8.57
CA MET A 238 13.36 -9.14 7.41
C MET A 238 14.42 -10.08 6.86
N ALA A 239 14.04 -10.90 5.88
CA ALA A 239 14.87 -12.00 5.44
C ALA A 239 15.82 -11.63 4.30
N ASN A 240 15.48 -10.62 3.49
CA ASN A 240 16.22 -10.31 2.28
C ASN A 240 17.48 -9.47 2.55
N LEU A 241 18.63 -10.14 2.47
CA LEU A 241 19.97 -9.60 2.66
C LEU A 241 20.46 -8.70 1.51
N LEU A 242 19.79 -8.71 0.35
CA LEU A 242 20.13 -7.88 -0.81
C LEU A 242 19.35 -6.58 -0.88
N ALA A 243 18.40 -6.32 0.04
CA ALA A 243 17.65 -5.09 0.06
C ALA A 243 18.59 -3.88 0.27
N PRO A 244 18.72 -2.95 -0.71
CA PRO A 244 19.57 -1.78 -0.56
C PRO A 244 19.12 -0.86 0.58
N SER A 245 20.03 -0.06 1.13
CA SER A 245 19.68 1.01 2.06
C SER A 245 18.69 1.96 1.42
N GLY A 246 17.67 2.35 2.17
CA GLY A 246 16.61 3.24 1.69
C GLY A 246 15.55 2.54 0.85
N THR A 247 15.59 1.20 0.73
CA THR A 247 14.48 0.45 0.15
C THR A 247 13.23 0.68 0.99
N GLU A 248 12.20 1.24 0.38
CA GLU A 248 10.91 1.46 1.02
C GLU A 248 9.95 0.35 0.62
N PHE A 249 9.32 -0.29 1.60
CA PHE A 249 8.23 -1.23 1.36
C PHE A 249 6.97 -0.86 2.12
N TRP A 250 5.84 -1.29 1.57
CA TRP A 250 4.52 -0.90 2.01
C TRP A 250 3.76 -2.12 2.53
N MET A 251 3.28 -2.00 3.77
CA MET A 251 2.37 -2.95 4.39
C MET A 251 0.96 -2.47 4.10
N ASN A 252 0.29 -3.08 3.12
CA ASN A 252 -1.06 -2.66 2.71
C ASN A 252 -2.10 -3.56 3.35
N ALA A 253 -2.93 -3.02 4.23
CA ALA A 253 -4.03 -3.76 4.83
C ALA A 253 -5.37 -3.32 4.22
N THR A 254 -6.21 -4.31 3.89
CA THR A 254 -7.60 -4.10 3.47
C THR A 254 -8.51 -4.90 4.38
N LEU A 255 -9.40 -4.22 5.08
CA LEU A 255 -10.48 -4.82 5.86
C LEU A 255 -11.68 -5.05 4.94
N SER A 256 -12.29 -6.23 5.02
CA SER A 256 -13.58 -6.55 4.40
C SER A 256 -14.52 -7.10 5.45
N TYR A 257 -15.75 -6.58 5.52
CA TYR A 257 -16.77 -7.09 6.43
C TYR A 257 -18.17 -6.94 5.85
N THR A 258 -19.12 -7.66 6.45
CA THR A 258 -20.56 -7.57 6.17
C THR A 258 -21.24 -6.87 7.33
N ASP A 259 -21.99 -5.81 7.05
CA ASP A 259 -22.77 -5.11 8.08
C ASP A 259 -23.94 -5.97 8.58
N THR A 260 -24.55 -5.54 9.69
CA THR A 260 -25.66 -6.25 10.33
C THR A 260 -26.93 -6.29 9.46
N TRP A 261 -26.94 -5.59 8.32
CA TRP A 261 -28.03 -5.62 7.33
C TRP A 261 -27.72 -6.54 6.14
N ALA A 262 -26.48 -7.04 6.04
CA ALA A 262 -25.99 -7.98 5.04
C ALA A 262 -26.19 -7.52 3.58
N ILE A 263 -26.24 -6.20 3.34
CA ILE A 263 -26.52 -5.64 2.01
C ILE A 263 -25.26 -5.12 1.33
N TYR A 264 -24.21 -4.77 2.08
CA TYR A 264 -22.98 -4.17 1.54
C TYR A 264 -21.71 -4.84 2.07
N THR A 265 -20.71 -4.96 1.20
CA THR A 265 -19.32 -5.24 1.59
C THR A 265 -18.60 -3.91 1.66
N PHE A 266 -18.08 -3.59 2.84
CA PHE A 266 -17.30 -2.39 3.05
C PHE A 266 -15.82 -2.72 3.02
N GLU A 267 -15.03 -1.82 2.40
CA GLU A 267 -13.57 -1.90 2.39
C GLU A 267 -12.97 -0.70 3.11
N ALA A 268 -12.20 -0.96 4.17
CA ALA A 268 -11.29 0.04 4.75
C ALA A 268 -9.85 -0.32 4.38
N LYS A 269 -9.06 0.68 4.01
CA LYS A 269 -7.67 0.48 3.58
C LYS A 269 -6.76 1.40 4.36
N ASP A 270 -5.65 0.84 4.81
CA ASP A 270 -4.56 1.61 5.39
C ASP A 270 -3.21 1.00 4.96
N SER A 271 -2.18 1.84 5.01
CA SER A 271 -0.85 1.46 4.56
C SER A 271 0.22 2.07 5.45
N GLN A 272 1.18 1.25 5.85
CA GLN A 272 2.35 1.71 6.59
C GLN A 272 3.61 1.46 5.75
N MET A 273 4.41 2.51 5.57
CA MET A 273 5.72 2.42 4.94
C MET A 273 6.79 2.07 5.98
N VAL A 274 7.68 1.17 5.63
CA VAL A 274 8.88 0.81 6.39
C VAL A 274 10.09 0.96 5.45
N THR A 275 11.19 1.46 5.98
CA THR A 275 12.41 1.73 5.22
C THR A 275 13.52 0.80 5.71
N VAL A 276 14.16 0.09 4.79
CA VAL A 276 15.38 -0.66 5.09
C VAL A 276 16.50 0.33 5.33
N VAL A 277 17.22 0.18 6.43
CA VAL A 277 18.44 0.93 6.68
C VAL A 277 19.61 -0.02 6.61
N THR A 278 20.72 0.46 6.09
CA THR A 278 21.98 -0.24 6.17
C THR A 278 22.75 0.31 7.36
N GLU A 279 23.04 -0.55 8.32
CA GLU A 279 23.94 -0.22 9.42
C GLU A 279 25.40 -0.31 8.97
N ILE A 280 26.27 0.36 9.71
CA ILE A 280 27.71 0.25 9.47
C ILE A 280 28.10 -1.17 9.88
N PRO A 281 28.71 -1.98 9.00
CA PRO A 281 29.06 -3.37 9.32
C PRO A 281 29.77 -3.47 10.68
N GLU A 282 29.22 -4.25 11.61
CA GLU A 282 29.78 -4.39 12.95
C GLU A 282 30.82 -5.51 13.06
N ASN A 283 30.82 -6.45 12.09
CA ASN A 283 31.61 -7.67 12.17
C ASN A 283 32.77 -7.71 11.15
N ASP A 284 33.79 -8.52 11.47
CA ASP A 284 34.93 -8.75 10.58
C ASP A 284 34.51 -9.66 9.40
N VAL A 285 34.91 -9.27 8.19
CA VAL A 285 34.79 -10.13 7.00
C VAL A 285 35.62 -11.41 7.16
N HIS A 286 35.03 -12.54 6.78
CA HIS A 286 35.64 -13.86 6.93
C HIS A 286 35.66 -14.65 5.63
N LYS A 287 36.76 -15.40 5.42
CA LYS A 287 36.87 -16.32 4.29
C LYS A 287 35.91 -17.51 4.45
N SER A 288 35.46 -18.09 3.34
CA SER A 288 34.70 -19.35 3.28
C SER A 288 35.29 -20.45 4.19
N SER A 289 36.61 -20.59 4.21
CA SER A 289 37.34 -21.56 5.05
C SER A 289 37.22 -21.32 6.57
N TRP A 290 36.99 -20.07 6.99
CA TRP A 290 36.72 -19.73 8.39
C TRP A 290 35.30 -20.17 8.76
N TRP A 291 34.30 -19.84 7.93
CA TRP A 291 32.92 -20.29 8.10
C TRP A 291 32.80 -21.81 8.17
N LYS A 292 33.49 -22.53 7.27
CA LYS A 292 33.61 -23.99 7.28
C LYS A 292 34.05 -24.52 8.65
N LYS A 293 35.00 -23.85 9.30
CA LYS A 293 35.52 -24.23 10.61
C LYS A 293 34.49 -23.99 11.71
N GLU A 294 33.80 -22.85 11.69
CA GLU A 294 32.77 -22.51 12.68
C GLU A 294 31.59 -23.50 12.65
N PHE A 295 31.01 -23.74 11.46
CA PHE A 295 29.95 -24.72 11.28
C PHE A 295 30.40 -26.12 11.72
N SER A 296 31.61 -26.52 11.34
CA SER A 296 32.20 -27.80 11.79
C SER A 296 32.35 -27.86 13.32
N TYR A 297 32.70 -26.76 13.97
CA TYR A 297 32.88 -26.74 15.43
C TYR A 297 31.55 -26.91 16.13
N VAL A 298 30.53 -26.15 15.74
CA VAL A 298 29.17 -26.26 16.29
C VAL A 298 28.60 -27.67 16.11
N LEU A 299 28.67 -28.24 14.90
CA LEU A 299 28.15 -29.58 14.60
C LEU A 299 28.87 -30.70 15.36
N ASN A 300 30.15 -30.51 15.70
CA ASN A 300 30.94 -31.47 16.47
C ASN A 300 30.95 -31.18 17.98
N GLY A 301 30.14 -30.25 18.47
CA GLY A 301 30.09 -29.88 19.89
C GLY A 301 31.39 -29.27 20.43
N LYS A 302 32.17 -28.62 19.57
CA LYS A 302 33.38 -27.87 19.93
C LYS A 302 33.03 -26.41 20.18
N SER A 303 33.91 -25.70 20.89
CA SER A 303 33.77 -24.25 21.07
C SER A 303 33.92 -23.54 19.73
N ALA A 304 32.91 -22.78 19.34
CA ALA A 304 32.88 -21.88 18.20
C ALA A 304 32.72 -20.42 18.70
N THR A 305 32.92 -19.46 17.80
CA THR A 305 32.68 -18.03 18.03
C THR A 305 31.19 -17.77 18.16
N TYR A 306 30.40 -18.36 17.27
CA TYR A 306 28.95 -18.28 17.26
C TYR A 306 28.32 -19.57 17.78
N ASP A 307 27.17 -19.44 18.44
CA ASP A 307 26.41 -20.61 18.86
C ASP A 307 25.59 -21.22 17.71
N ARG A 308 24.94 -22.36 18.00
CA ARG A 308 24.14 -23.08 17.02
C ARG A 308 22.95 -22.25 16.52
N ALA A 309 22.24 -21.57 17.42
CA ALA A 309 21.01 -20.87 17.08
C ALA A 309 21.30 -19.69 16.15
N TYR A 310 22.40 -18.98 16.41
CA TYR A 310 22.85 -17.89 15.54
C TYR A 310 23.25 -18.38 14.14
N LEU A 311 24.03 -19.47 14.03
CA LEU A 311 24.35 -20.01 12.70
C LEU A 311 23.09 -20.52 11.97
N GLU A 312 22.12 -21.08 12.70
CA GLU A 312 20.84 -21.52 12.13
C GLU A 312 20.04 -20.32 11.59
N SER A 313 20.08 -19.15 12.26
CA SER A 313 19.45 -17.94 11.75
C SER A 313 20.16 -17.39 10.50
N LEU A 314 21.50 -17.46 10.42
CA LEU A 314 22.23 -17.08 9.21
C LEU A 314 21.82 -17.93 8.01
N VAL A 315 21.78 -19.26 8.18
CA VAL A 315 21.36 -20.20 7.13
C VAL A 315 19.94 -19.89 6.65
N THR A 316 19.04 -19.58 7.60
CA THR A 316 17.65 -19.22 7.32
C THR A 316 17.57 -17.95 6.45
N MET A 317 18.27 -16.87 6.82
CA MET A 317 18.31 -15.64 6.02
C MET A 317 18.80 -15.88 4.59
N ILE A 318 19.86 -16.67 4.44
CA ILE A 318 20.42 -16.99 3.11
C ILE A 318 19.42 -17.78 2.27
N SER A 319 18.72 -18.75 2.86
CA SER A 319 17.74 -19.56 2.13
C SER A 319 16.56 -18.74 1.59
N TYR A 320 16.23 -17.61 2.22
CA TYR A 320 15.21 -16.68 1.74
C TYR A 320 15.74 -15.65 0.75
N SER A 321 17.04 -15.29 0.85
CA SER A 321 17.64 -14.24 0.02
C SER A 321 18.21 -14.73 -1.31
N SER A 322 18.70 -15.97 -1.33
CA SER A 322 19.45 -16.54 -2.45
C SER A 322 18.56 -17.40 -3.34
N GLU A 323 18.59 -17.16 -4.65
CA GLU A 323 17.95 -18.06 -5.61
C GLU A 323 18.72 -19.39 -5.72
N LEU A 324 20.02 -19.37 -5.46
CA LEU A 324 20.90 -20.53 -5.55
C LEU A 324 20.79 -21.47 -4.34
N PHE A 325 20.48 -20.94 -3.16
CA PHE A 325 20.55 -21.67 -1.88
C PHE A 325 19.21 -21.84 -1.16
N THR A 326 18.09 -21.75 -1.88
CA THR A 326 16.73 -21.93 -1.33
C THR A 326 16.55 -23.25 -0.57
N ASP A 327 17.23 -24.32 -1.00
CA ASP A 327 17.12 -25.65 -0.39
C ASP A 327 18.09 -25.87 0.80
N VAL A 328 18.91 -24.87 1.14
CA VAL A 328 19.90 -24.97 2.23
C VAL A 328 19.26 -24.55 3.56
N THR A 329 18.58 -25.48 4.21
CA THR A 329 17.76 -25.23 5.42
C THR A 329 18.35 -25.75 6.73
N SER A 330 19.60 -26.23 6.72
CA SER A 330 20.27 -26.78 7.92
C SER A 330 21.75 -26.48 7.96
N LEU A 331 22.34 -26.51 9.16
CA LEU A 331 23.79 -26.38 9.35
C LEU A 331 24.57 -27.46 8.60
N GLU A 332 24.04 -28.68 8.53
CA GLU A 332 24.64 -29.79 7.80
C GLU A 332 24.66 -29.53 6.29
N SER A 333 23.55 -29.04 5.71
CA SER A 333 23.48 -28.66 4.30
C SER A 333 24.43 -27.50 4.01
N ALA A 334 24.43 -26.46 4.84
CA ALA A 334 25.32 -25.32 4.72
C ALA A 334 26.80 -25.74 4.79
N LEU A 335 27.16 -26.58 5.77
CA LEU A 335 28.51 -27.13 5.87
C LEU A 335 28.85 -27.97 4.64
N SER A 336 27.90 -28.72 4.07
CA SER A 336 28.16 -29.52 2.87
C SER A 336 28.57 -28.65 1.67
N ILE A 337 27.95 -27.47 1.49
CA ILE A 337 28.32 -26.47 0.47
C ILE A 337 29.74 -25.95 0.73
N LEU A 338 30.04 -25.57 1.97
CA LEU A 338 31.37 -25.08 2.38
C LEU A 338 32.46 -26.18 2.32
N LEU A 339 32.07 -27.45 2.37
CA LEU A 339 32.98 -28.60 2.32
C LEU A 339 33.25 -29.10 0.91
N VAL A 340 32.62 -28.54 -0.14
CA VAL A 340 32.82 -29.00 -1.52
C VAL A 340 34.22 -28.62 -2.02
N ASP A 341 35.24 -29.28 -1.47
CA ASP A 341 36.63 -29.18 -1.89
C ASP A 341 36.93 -30.24 -2.96
N THR A 342 37.50 -29.78 -4.07
CA THR A 342 38.20 -30.51 -5.16
C THR A 342 37.47 -31.61 -5.94
N ILE A 343 36.50 -32.32 -5.36
CA ILE A 343 35.85 -33.47 -6.02
C ILE A 343 34.84 -33.00 -7.07
N SER A 344 34.28 -31.80 -6.92
CA SER A 344 33.23 -31.23 -7.79
C SER A 344 33.71 -30.17 -8.78
N GLY A 345 35.03 -30.04 -8.99
CA GLY A 345 35.59 -29.07 -9.94
C GLY A 345 35.43 -27.60 -9.49
N HIS A 346 35.41 -26.67 -10.46
CA HIS A 346 35.26 -25.24 -10.21
C HIS A 346 33.88 -24.87 -9.67
N LEU A 347 32.84 -25.60 -10.05
CA LEU A 347 31.47 -25.35 -9.58
C LEU A 347 31.38 -25.41 -8.05
N GLY A 348 31.87 -26.48 -7.44
CA GLY A 348 31.80 -26.65 -5.98
C GLY A 348 32.56 -25.57 -5.20
N LYS A 349 33.71 -25.13 -5.73
CA LYS A 349 34.48 -24.04 -5.13
C LYS A 349 33.77 -22.70 -5.26
N ALA A 350 33.25 -22.40 -6.44
CA ALA A 350 32.49 -21.18 -6.69
C ALA A 350 31.27 -21.10 -5.77
N MET A 351 30.50 -22.19 -5.63
CA MET A 351 29.38 -22.27 -4.67
C MET A 351 29.83 -22.01 -3.23
N GLY A 352 30.96 -22.60 -2.80
CA GLY A 352 31.50 -22.39 -1.45
C GLY A 352 31.94 -20.95 -1.18
N GLU A 353 32.52 -20.27 -2.17
CA GLU A 353 32.91 -18.85 -2.05
C GLU A 353 31.70 -17.92 -2.07
N VAL A 354 30.73 -18.14 -2.95
CA VAL A 354 29.45 -17.39 -3.00
C VAL A 354 28.72 -17.54 -1.67
N TYR A 355 28.63 -18.76 -1.13
CA TYR A 355 28.01 -18.99 0.19
C TYR A 355 28.79 -18.29 1.33
N GLY A 356 30.11 -18.16 1.20
CA GLY A 356 30.92 -17.36 2.12
C GLY A 356 30.56 -15.87 2.11
N VAL A 357 30.30 -15.29 0.93
CA VAL A 357 29.87 -13.88 0.80
C VAL A 357 28.49 -13.70 1.44
N TRP A 358 27.55 -14.61 1.16
CA TRP A 358 26.24 -14.63 1.81
C TRP A 358 26.31 -14.71 3.33
N LEU A 359 27.21 -15.52 3.88
CA LEU A 359 27.42 -15.59 5.33
C LEU A 359 28.00 -14.29 5.89
N ASN A 360 28.85 -13.58 5.15
CA ASN A 360 29.33 -12.27 5.56
C ASN A 360 28.23 -11.20 5.52
N LEU A 361 27.33 -11.23 4.53
CA LEU A 361 26.12 -10.38 4.51
C LEU A 361 25.20 -10.70 5.69
N ALA A 362 24.88 -11.98 5.89
CA ALA A 362 24.01 -12.46 6.96
C ALA A 362 24.55 -12.14 8.36
N ASN A 363 25.88 -12.10 8.50
CA ASN A 363 26.57 -11.78 9.74
C ASN A 363 26.85 -10.27 9.88
N ASP A 364 26.29 -9.40 9.04
CA ASP A 364 26.54 -7.94 9.09
C ASP A 364 28.04 -7.58 9.08
N ALA A 365 28.83 -8.37 8.34
CA ALA A 365 30.23 -8.06 8.04
C ALA A 365 30.37 -7.32 6.70
N LEU A 366 29.35 -7.42 5.85
CA LEU A 366 29.18 -6.73 4.58
C LEU A 366 27.73 -6.29 4.46
N THR A 367 27.47 -5.33 3.57
CA THR A 367 26.12 -4.91 3.19
C THR A 367 25.98 -5.02 1.67
N ALA A 368 24.75 -5.12 1.16
CA ALA A 368 24.52 -5.19 -0.28
C ALA A 368 25.11 -3.98 -1.04
N ASP A 369 25.12 -2.82 -0.38
CA ASP A 369 25.63 -1.54 -0.92
C ASP A 369 27.13 -1.34 -0.69
N THR A 370 27.84 -2.29 -0.08
CA THR A 370 29.30 -2.20 0.10
C THR A 370 29.97 -2.08 -1.28
N GLU A 371 30.62 -0.94 -1.54
CA GLU A 371 31.32 -0.69 -2.79
C GLU A 371 32.51 -1.65 -2.96
N ILE A 372 32.70 -2.14 -4.18
CA ILE A 372 33.82 -3.00 -4.56
C ILE A 372 34.55 -2.42 -5.78
N ASP A 373 35.87 -2.60 -5.86
CA ASP A 373 36.67 -2.27 -7.05
C ASP A 373 37.27 -3.56 -7.65
N LEU A 374 36.39 -4.33 -8.30
CA LEU A 374 36.77 -5.56 -9.01
C LEU A 374 36.56 -5.42 -10.51
N THR A 375 36.86 -4.24 -11.07
CA THR A 375 36.62 -3.87 -12.47
C THR A 375 37.34 -4.76 -13.50
N ASP A 376 38.40 -5.47 -13.08
CA ASP A 376 39.09 -6.47 -13.89
C ASP A 376 38.35 -7.82 -13.96
N LEU A 377 37.37 -8.06 -13.08
CA LEU A 377 36.66 -9.33 -12.92
C LEU A 377 35.15 -9.24 -13.17
N THR A 378 34.50 -8.13 -12.83
CA THR A 378 33.04 -7.92 -12.93
C THR A 378 32.73 -6.46 -13.27
N THR A 379 31.52 -6.22 -13.79
CA THR A 379 30.98 -4.86 -13.98
C THR A 379 30.21 -4.33 -12.77
N ALA A 380 29.98 -5.16 -11.75
CA ALA A 380 29.31 -4.78 -10.51
C ALA A 380 30.10 -3.70 -9.75
N GLY A 381 29.38 -2.71 -9.22
CA GLY A 381 29.93 -1.66 -8.36
C GLY A 381 29.78 -1.98 -6.86
N THR A 382 28.90 -2.92 -6.49
CA THR A 382 28.65 -3.29 -5.10
C THR A 382 28.70 -4.81 -4.88
N VAL A 383 28.82 -5.22 -3.61
CA VAL A 383 28.76 -6.64 -3.20
C VAL A 383 27.44 -7.28 -3.66
N GLY A 384 26.30 -6.61 -3.48
CA GLY A 384 24.99 -7.14 -3.85
C GLY A 384 24.85 -7.38 -5.36
N GLU A 385 25.28 -6.42 -6.17
CA GLU A 385 25.29 -6.55 -7.65
C GLU A 385 26.19 -7.71 -8.09
N ALA A 386 27.38 -7.84 -7.50
CA ALA A 386 28.32 -8.91 -7.83
C ALA A 386 27.76 -10.28 -7.44
N LEU A 387 27.04 -10.37 -6.33
CA LEU A 387 26.44 -11.62 -5.86
C LEU A 387 25.32 -12.09 -6.80
N ILE A 388 24.45 -11.17 -7.24
CA ILE A 388 23.40 -11.45 -8.25
C ILE A 388 24.03 -11.95 -9.56
N GLU A 389 25.10 -11.29 -10.04
CA GLU A 389 25.84 -11.73 -11.23
C GLU A 389 26.41 -13.14 -11.05
N CYS A 390 27.01 -13.43 -9.89
CA CYS A 390 27.59 -14.74 -9.58
C CYS A 390 26.54 -15.85 -9.49
N GLU A 391 25.38 -15.59 -8.87
CA GLU A 391 24.29 -16.57 -8.81
C GLU A 391 23.71 -16.88 -10.18
N ALA A 392 23.52 -15.86 -11.02
CA ALA A 392 23.05 -16.05 -12.38
C ALA A 392 23.97 -16.99 -13.20
N ILE A 393 25.29 -16.84 -13.05
CA ILE A 393 26.28 -17.73 -13.67
C ILE A 393 26.17 -19.16 -13.09
N LEU A 394 26.00 -19.32 -11.78
CA LEU A 394 25.93 -20.64 -11.15
C LEU A 394 24.60 -21.38 -11.43
N LEU A 395 23.52 -20.63 -11.65
CA LEU A 395 22.21 -21.17 -12.01
C LEU A 395 22.12 -21.54 -13.51
N ASP A 396 22.95 -20.93 -14.37
CA ASP A 396 22.98 -21.26 -15.80
C ASP A 396 23.75 -22.58 -16.06
N PRO A 397 23.08 -23.65 -16.50
CA PRO A 397 23.74 -24.93 -16.80
C PRO A 397 24.69 -24.87 -18.02
N SER A 398 24.69 -23.76 -18.77
CA SER A 398 25.57 -23.53 -19.92
C SER A 398 26.86 -22.80 -19.59
N SER A 399 27.02 -22.33 -18.34
CA SER A 399 28.21 -21.65 -17.85
C SER A 399 29.48 -22.48 -18.04
N SER A 400 30.54 -21.83 -18.49
CA SER A 400 31.82 -22.47 -18.76
C SER A 400 32.68 -22.60 -17.50
N ASP A 401 33.69 -23.47 -17.56
CA ASP A 401 34.70 -23.59 -16.49
C ASP A 401 35.43 -22.25 -16.20
N ASP A 402 35.54 -21.37 -17.19
CA ASP A 402 36.19 -20.07 -17.00
C ASP A 402 35.24 -19.07 -16.32
N ASP A 403 33.94 -19.14 -16.59
CA ASP A 403 32.92 -18.36 -15.86
C ASP A 403 32.90 -18.77 -14.38
N LEU A 404 32.92 -20.07 -14.10
CA LEU A 404 32.96 -20.60 -12.73
C LEU A 404 34.24 -20.19 -11.98
N LYS A 405 35.39 -20.17 -12.67
CA LYS A 405 36.64 -19.63 -12.09
C LYS A 405 36.55 -18.14 -11.82
N ASN A 406 35.82 -17.40 -12.66
CA ASN A 406 35.65 -15.97 -12.46
C ASN A 406 34.80 -15.70 -11.22
N VAL A 407 33.70 -16.44 -11.04
CA VAL A 407 32.89 -16.42 -9.80
C VAL A 407 33.75 -16.77 -8.58
N GLU A 408 34.55 -17.85 -8.64
CA GLU A 408 35.48 -18.23 -7.56
C GLU A 408 36.39 -17.05 -7.18
N LYS A 409 36.93 -16.31 -8.15
CA LYS A 409 37.80 -15.17 -7.89
C LYS A 409 37.06 -13.97 -7.31
N ILE A 410 35.93 -13.56 -7.90
CA ILE A 410 35.14 -12.41 -7.45
C ILE A 410 34.80 -12.59 -5.97
N CYS A 411 34.17 -13.72 -5.63
CA CYS A 411 33.75 -13.98 -4.25
C CYS A 411 34.93 -14.19 -3.30
N SER A 412 36.05 -14.74 -3.76
CA SER A 412 37.24 -14.89 -2.91
C SER A 412 37.88 -13.55 -2.57
N GLU A 413 37.92 -12.59 -3.50
CA GLU A 413 38.41 -11.22 -3.24
C GLU A 413 37.46 -10.50 -2.27
N ILE A 414 36.13 -10.57 -2.48
CA ILE A 414 35.13 -10.02 -1.55
C ILE A 414 35.31 -10.60 -0.14
N ASN A 415 35.48 -11.93 -0.02
CA ASN A 415 35.70 -12.63 1.25
C ASN A 415 37.07 -12.35 1.90
N ALA A 416 38.00 -11.72 1.19
CA ALA A 416 39.36 -11.45 1.67
C ALA A 416 39.60 -9.99 2.08
N GLU A 417 38.81 -9.07 1.54
CA GLU A 417 38.93 -7.64 1.81
C GLU A 417 38.40 -7.27 3.20
N LYS A 418 39.04 -6.27 3.81
CA LYS A 418 38.55 -5.57 4.99
C LYS A 418 38.00 -4.25 4.48
N TYR A 419 36.68 -4.15 4.40
CA TYR A 419 35.97 -2.95 3.97
C TYR A 419 35.83 -1.95 5.12
#